data_AF-A0A5M9WVA5-F1
#
_entry.id   AF-A0A5M9WVA5-F1
#
_cell.length_a   1.000
_cell.length_b   1.000
_cell.length_c   1.000
_cell.angle_alpha   90.00
_cell.angle_beta   90.00
_cell.angle_gamma   90.00
#
_symmetry.space_group_name_H-M   'P 1'
#
loop_
_entity.id
_entity.type
_entity.pdbx_description
1 polymer ?
#
loop_
_entity_poly.entity_id
_entity_poly.type
_entity_poly.pdbx_seq_one_letter_code
_entity_poly.pdbx_strand_id
1 'polypeptide(L)'
;MIITAYQLPALEEQNIISSNELQDIIRMLAHAPLLYDDGQHIQVQDYLEGLEVELTHDIRRAAIELYELGIMACRQFTDVLAYEQLQDVLGLQAELWQEGVLTLQDWMNWLKEIGEGRRTLPEYDFASILGELPEGYMIHDFHDELQVRLEQDASNAWANEERSRLYTAIGVQEAV
;
A
#
# COMPACT_ATOMS: atom_id res chain seq x y z
N MET A 1 24.46 15.42 -1.77
CA MET A 1 24.14 14.04 -2.21
C MET A 1 22.66 14.04 -2.56
N ILE A 2 22.24 13.51 -3.71
CA ILE A 2 20.81 13.43 -4.03
C ILE A 2 20.30 12.12 -3.42
N ILE A 3 19.43 12.24 -2.42
CA ILE A 3 18.73 11.10 -1.80
C ILE A 3 17.40 10.92 -2.53
N THR A 4 17.10 9.68 -2.88
CA THR A 4 15.87 9.26 -3.58
C THR A 4 14.99 8.40 -2.66
N ALA A 5 13.70 8.27 -3.00
CA ALA A 5 12.74 7.45 -2.25
C ALA A 5 13.22 6.00 -2.05
N TYR A 6 13.84 5.40 -3.08
CA TYR A 6 14.37 4.03 -3.04
C TYR A 6 15.54 3.84 -2.05
N GLN A 7 16.11 4.93 -1.54
CA GLN A 7 17.18 4.87 -0.55
C GLN A 7 16.66 4.93 0.89
N LEU A 8 15.38 5.28 1.12
CA LEU A 8 14.80 5.41 2.46
C LEU A 8 15.06 4.19 3.37
N PRO A 9 14.89 2.93 2.93
CA PRO A 9 15.17 1.77 3.79
C PRO A 9 16.66 1.69 4.19
N ALA A 10 17.56 1.90 3.22
CA ALA A 10 19.00 1.87 3.49
C ALA A 10 19.46 3.00 4.41
N LEU A 11 18.77 4.15 4.43
CA LEU A 11 19.05 5.25 5.34
C LEU A 11 18.62 4.93 6.77
N GLU A 12 17.54 4.18 6.95
CA GLU A 12 17.10 3.70 8.26
C GLU A 12 18.12 2.70 8.82
N GLU A 13 18.55 1.71 8.03
CA GLU A 13 19.59 0.75 8.41
C GLU A 13 20.91 1.44 8.83
N GLN A 14 21.23 2.57 8.18
CA GLN A 14 22.41 3.39 8.48
C GLN A 14 22.21 4.35 9.66
N ASN A 15 21.02 4.36 10.29
CA ASN A 15 20.63 5.30 11.34
C ASN A 15 20.72 6.77 10.93
N ILE A 16 20.57 7.05 9.62
CA ILE A 16 20.49 8.41 9.08
C ILE A 16 19.08 8.97 9.25
N ILE A 17 18.07 8.11 9.13
CA ILE A 17 16.70 8.37 9.60
C ILE A 17 16.36 7.38 10.71
N SER A 18 15.50 7.80 11.61
CA SER A 18 14.93 6.93 12.63
C SER A 18 13.80 6.07 12.08
N SER A 19 13.55 4.93 12.72
CA SER A 19 12.39 4.09 12.41
C SER A 19 11.06 4.86 12.55
N ASN A 20 10.97 5.79 13.49
CA ASN A 20 9.78 6.64 13.66
C ASN A 20 9.57 7.55 12.45
N GLU A 21 10.63 8.17 11.91
CA GLU A 21 10.53 9.00 10.71
C GLU A 21 10.12 8.18 9.49
N LEU A 22 10.70 6.98 9.33
CA LEU A 22 10.31 6.09 8.23
C LEU A 22 8.85 5.66 8.37
N GLN A 23 8.43 5.21 9.56
CA GLN A 23 7.05 4.80 9.82
C GLN A 23 6.06 5.93 9.56
N ASP A 24 6.37 7.17 9.96
CA ASP A 24 5.49 8.31 9.74
C ASP A 24 5.35 8.65 8.24
N ILE A 25 6.46 8.58 7.49
CA ILE A 25 6.45 8.71 6.03
C ILE A 25 5.57 7.64 5.38
N ILE A 26 5.74 6.38 5.77
CA ILE A 26 4.99 5.26 5.18
C ILE A 26 3.51 5.30 5.57
N ARG A 27 3.20 5.66 6.82
CA ARG A 27 1.81 5.84 7.28
C ARG A 27 1.06 6.83 6.40
N MET A 28 1.70 7.97 6.06
CA MET A 28 1.07 8.98 5.22
C MET A 28 0.78 8.51 3.80
N LEU A 29 1.53 7.54 3.28
CA LEU A 29 1.31 6.95 1.95
C LEU A 29 -0.07 6.31 1.82
N ALA A 30 -0.54 5.63 2.87
CA ALA A 30 -1.87 5.01 2.93
C ALA A 30 -2.95 5.96 3.49
N HIS A 31 -2.59 6.89 4.38
CA HIS A 31 -3.56 7.75 5.04
C HIS A 31 -4.04 8.95 4.19
N ALA A 32 -3.15 9.66 3.49
CA ALA A 32 -3.56 10.85 2.74
C ALA A 32 -4.61 10.56 1.65
N PRO A 33 -4.57 9.42 0.93
CA PRO A 33 -5.61 9.03 -0.02
C PRO A 33 -7.02 8.98 0.57
N LEU A 34 -7.17 8.63 1.86
CA LEU A 34 -8.45 8.50 2.57
C LEU A 34 -9.17 9.86 2.78
N LEU A 35 -8.49 10.98 2.54
CA LEU A 35 -9.05 12.31 2.70
C LEU A 35 -9.94 12.73 1.50
N TYR A 36 -10.00 11.89 0.47
CA TYR A 36 -10.64 12.21 -0.81
C TYR A 36 -11.60 11.11 -1.23
N ASP A 37 -12.61 11.49 -2.01
CA ASP A 37 -13.55 10.56 -2.66
C ASP A 37 -13.03 10.06 -4.03
N ASP A 38 -12.05 10.77 -4.61
CA ASP A 38 -11.39 10.45 -5.87
C ASP A 38 -9.90 10.82 -5.86
N GLY A 39 -9.13 10.28 -6.81
CA GLY A 39 -7.70 10.55 -6.91
C GLY A 39 -7.30 11.84 -7.62
N GLN A 40 -8.23 12.73 -8.00
CA GLN A 40 -7.91 13.88 -8.86
C GLN A 40 -7.24 15.03 -8.10
N HIS A 41 -7.62 15.23 -6.84
CA HIS A 41 -7.33 16.45 -6.11
C HIS A 41 -6.17 16.34 -5.13
N ILE A 42 -5.71 15.11 -4.86
CA ILE A 42 -4.61 14.85 -3.93
C ILE A 42 -3.28 15.47 -4.40
N GLN A 43 -2.56 16.06 -3.45
CA GLN A 43 -1.30 16.77 -3.66
C GLN A 43 -0.24 16.33 -2.65
N VAL A 44 1.03 16.55 -2.99
CA VAL A 44 2.17 16.22 -2.12
C VAL A 44 2.06 16.89 -0.75
N GLN A 45 1.48 18.10 -0.72
CA GLN A 45 1.30 18.86 0.51
C GLN A 45 0.39 18.15 1.51
N ASP A 46 -0.63 17.41 1.04
CA ASP A 46 -1.55 16.67 1.92
C ASP A 46 -0.82 15.58 2.71
N TYR A 47 0.17 14.92 2.07
CA TYR A 47 1.04 13.96 2.74
C TYR A 47 1.98 14.66 3.73
N LEU A 48 2.60 15.76 3.32
CA LEU A 48 3.60 16.46 4.14
C LEU A 48 2.99 17.16 5.37
N GLU A 49 1.77 17.68 5.26
CA GLU A 49 1.07 18.33 6.38
C GLU A 49 0.54 17.32 7.40
N GLY A 50 0.33 16.06 6.98
CA GLY A 50 -0.07 14.99 7.88
C GLY A 50 1.07 14.30 8.63
N LEU A 51 2.34 14.64 8.33
CA LEU A 51 3.50 14.14 9.07
C LEU A 51 3.50 14.67 10.50
N GLU A 52 3.75 13.79 11.46
CA GLU A 52 3.95 14.11 12.88
C GLU A 52 5.40 14.53 13.18
N VAL A 53 6.34 14.14 12.31
CA VAL A 53 7.77 14.45 12.44
C VAL A 53 8.25 15.50 11.44
N GLU A 54 9.17 16.36 11.87
CA GLU A 54 9.82 17.32 10.98
C GLU A 54 11.00 16.67 10.26
N LEU A 55 10.85 16.47 8.95
CA LEU A 55 11.90 15.88 8.11
C LEU A 55 12.98 16.90 7.75
N THR A 56 14.25 16.48 7.79
CA THR A 56 15.35 17.25 7.21
C THR A 56 15.17 17.45 5.70
N HIS A 57 15.83 18.47 5.14
CA HIS A 57 15.68 18.82 3.72
C HIS A 57 15.87 17.63 2.75
N ASP A 58 16.90 16.82 2.97
CA ASP A 58 17.22 15.72 2.05
C ASP A 58 16.24 14.55 2.19
N ILE A 59 15.76 14.28 3.40
CA ILE A 59 14.74 13.24 3.66
C ILE A 59 13.37 13.68 3.17
N ARG A 60 13.02 14.95 3.39
CA ARG A 60 11.81 15.56 2.83
C ARG A 60 11.76 15.40 1.31
N ARG A 61 12.88 15.57 0.62
CA ARG A 61 12.96 15.36 -0.83
C ARG A 61 12.66 13.91 -1.23
N ALA A 62 13.21 12.94 -0.50
CA ALA A 62 12.94 11.53 -0.75
C ALA A 62 11.48 11.15 -0.46
N ALA A 63 10.91 11.70 0.62
CA ALA A 63 9.49 11.52 0.94
C ALA A 63 8.58 12.12 -0.15
N ILE A 64 8.92 13.30 -0.68
CA ILE A 64 8.19 13.92 -1.81
C ILE A 64 8.17 12.98 -3.02
N GLU A 65 9.31 12.40 -3.39
CA GLU A 65 9.38 11.48 -4.53
C GLU A 65 8.52 10.22 -4.31
N LEU A 66 8.46 9.71 -3.07
CA LEU A 66 7.56 8.62 -2.70
C LEU A 66 6.08 9.04 -2.85
N TYR A 67 5.70 10.20 -2.34
CA TYR A 67 4.33 10.70 -2.43
C TYR A 67 3.91 11.03 -3.85
N GLU A 68 4.83 11.46 -4.71
CA GLU A 68 4.58 11.63 -6.14
C GLU A 68 4.20 10.31 -6.82
N LEU A 69 4.78 9.17 -6.40
CA LEU A 69 4.34 7.84 -6.86
C LEU A 69 2.93 7.52 -6.38
N GLY A 70 2.62 7.80 -5.11
CA GLY A 70 1.28 7.62 -4.54
C GLY A 70 0.22 8.42 -5.29
N ILE A 71 0.49 9.71 -5.55
CA ILE A 71 -0.40 10.60 -6.32
C ILE A 71 -0.58 10.10 -7.75
N MET A 72 0.51 9.64 -8.39
CA MET A 72 0.43 9.10 -9.74
C MET A 72 -0.48 7.87 -9.80
N ALA A 73 -0.39 6.98 -8.81
CA ALA A 73 -1.28 5.84 -8.66
C ALA A 73 -2.74 6.27 -8.44
N CYS A 74 -2.98 7.22 -7.53
CA CYS A 74 -4.32 7.75 -7.24
C CYS A 74 -5.00 8.31 -8.50
N ARG A 75 -4.27 9.09 -9.30
CA ARG A 75 -4.82 9.78 -10.48
C ARG A 75 -5.33 8.86 -11.59
N GLN A 76 -5.00 7.56 -11.56
CA GLN A 76 -5.56 6.60 -12.50
C GLN A 76 -7.04 6.28 -12.20
N PHE A 77 -7.51 6.55 -10.98
CA PHE A 77 -8.84 6.18 -10.53
C PHE A 77 -9.66 7.43 -10.24
N THR A 78 -10.51 7.78 -11.21
CA THR A 78 -11.46 8.90 -11.11
C THR A 78 -12.87 8.45 -10.76
N ASP A 79 -13.10 7.14 -10.80
CA ASP A 79 -14.33 6.51 -10.33
C ASP A 79 -14.24 6.26 -8.83
N VAL A 80 -15.31 6.54 -8.11
CA VAL A 80 -15.34 6.47 -6.63
C VAL A 80 -15.12 5.05 -6.15
N LEU A 81 -15.74 4.04 -6.77
CA LEU A 81 -15.61 2.65 -6.32
C LEU A 81 -14.19 2.12 -6.58
N ALA A 82 -13.63 2.41 -7.75
CA ALA A 82 -12.26 2.02 -8.06
C ALA A 82 -11.23 2.74 -7.17
N TYR A 83 -11.51 3.99 -6.78
CA TYR A 83 -10.66 4.74 -5.86
C TYR A 83 -10.77 4.23 -4.41
N GLU A 84 -11.98 3.90 -3.95
CA GLU A 84 -12.21 3.23 -2.67
C GLU A 84 -11.47 1.89 -2.61
N GLN A 85 -11.50 1.11 -3.69
CA GLN A 85 -10.73 -0.12 -3.78
C GLN A 85 -9.21 0.13 -3.74
N LEU A 86 -8.71 1.19 -4.37
CA LEU A 86 -7.30 1.58 -4.23
C LEU A 86 -6.97 1.92 -2.77
N GLN A 87 -7.81 2.70 -2.10
CA GLN A 87 -7.62 3.08 -0.70
C GLN A 87 -7.52 1.85 0.21
N ASP A 88 -8.41 0.87 0.01
CA ASP A 88 -8.40 -0.41 0.73
C ASP A 88 -7.10 -1.19 0.49
N VAL A 89 -6.64 -1.27 -0.76
CA VAL A 89 -5.35 -1.88 -1.11
C VAL A 89 -4.17 -1.17 -0.46
N LEU A 90 -4.15 0.17 -0.45
CA LEU A 90 -3.09 0.94 0.19
C LEU A 90 -3.06 0.73 1.71
N GLY A 91 -4.23 0.58 2.33
CA GLY A 91 -4.38 0.21 3.74
C GLY A 91 -3.74 -1.14 4.02
N LEU A 92 -4.11 -2.18 3.26
CA LEU A 92 -3.54 -3.52 3.40
C LEU A 92 -2.02 -3.53 3.13
N GLN A 93 -1.53 -2.80 2.11
CA GLN A 93 -0.10 -2.70 1.83
C GLN A 93 0.67 -2.07 3.01
N ALA A 94 0.09 -1.08 3.70
CA ALA A 94 0.69 -0.49 4.90
C ALA A 94 0.85 -1.52 6.02
N GLU A 95 -0.17 -2.34 6.26
CA GLU A 95 -0.14 -3.41 7.26
C GLU A 95 0.91 -4.47 6.91
N LEU A 96 0.90 -4.96 5.67
CA LEU A 96 1.88 -5.94 5.20
C LEU A 96 3.32 -5.41 5.27
N TRP A 97 3.54 -4.11 5.08
CA TRP A 97 4.84 -3.49 5.29
C TRP A 97 5.24 -3.50 6.77
N GLN A 98 4.32 -3.15 7.68
CA GLN A 98 4.56 -3.19 9.13
C GLN A 98 4.87 -4.62 9.62
N GLU A 99 4.23 -5.62 9.03
CA GLU A 99 4.47 -7.05 9.32
C GLU A 99 5.76 -7.60 8.69
N GLY A 100 6.43 -6.81 7.83
CA GLY A 100 7.63 -7.23 7.11
C GLY A 100 7.37 -8.20 5.95
N VAL A 101 6.11 -8.32 5.50
CA VAL A 101 5.70 -9.13 4.35
C VAL A 101 5.93 -8.37 3.04
N LEU A 102 5.63 -7.07 3.01
CA LEU A 102 5.83 -6.20 1.86
C LEU A 102 7.06 -5.32 2.07
N THR A 103 7.99 -5.29 1.11
CA THR A 103 9.11 -4.34 1.15
C THR A 103 8.68 -2.97 0.61
N LEU A 104 9.29 -1.89 1.10
CA LEU A 104 9.03 -0.55 0.55
C LEU A 104 9.38 -0.47 -0.94
N GLN A 105 10.45 -1.17 -1.36
CA GLN A 105 10.85 -1.21 -2.76
C GLN A 105 9.78 -1.83 -3.65
N ASP A 106 9.18 -2.94 -3.22
CA ASP A 106 8.12 -3.60 -3.94
C ASP A 106 6.86 -2.73 -4.00
N TRP A 107 6.51 -2.08 -2.89
CA TRP A 107 5.40 -1.14 -2.86
C TRP A 107 5.59 0.04 -3.81
N MET A 108 6.77 0.66 -3.83
CA MET A 108 7.09 1.74 -4.78
C MET A 108 7.01 1.28 -6.23
N ASN A 109 7.48 0.06 -6.54
CA ASN A 109 7.37 -0.51 -7.87
C ASN A 109 5.90 -0.74 -8.26
N TRP A 110 5.10 -1.25 -7.32
CA TRP A 110 3.66 -1.44 -7.52
C TRP A 110 2.94 -0.12 -7.80
N LEU A 111 3.17 0.91 -6.98
CA LEU A 111 2.61 2.25 -7.17
C LEU A 111 2.98 2.83 -8.53
N LYS A 112 4.24 2.65 -8.94
CA LYS A 112 4.71 3.08 -10.24
C LYS A 112 3.98 2.37 -11.38
N GLU A 113 3.86 1.04 -11.32
CA GLU A 113 3.16 0.25 -12.34
C GLU A 113 1.67 0.61 -12.43
N ILE A 114 1.01 0.80 -11.30
CA ILE A 114 -0.38 1.27 -11.23
C ILE A 114 -0.50 2.65 -11.85
N GLY A 115 0.30 3.61 -11.40
CA GLY A 115 0.25 5.00 -11.88
C GLY A 115 0.60 5.18 -13.37
N GLU A 116 1.34 4.22 -13.96
CA GLU A 116 1.62 4.17 -15.39
C GLU A 116 0.57 3.34 -16.18
N GLY A 117 -0.45 2.79 -15.51
CA GLY A 117 -1.47 1.93 -16.11
C GLY A 117 -0.94 0.58 -16.61
N ARG A 118 0.24 0.16 -16.13
CA ARG A 118 0.87 -1.14 -16.48
C ARG A 118 0.39 -2.28 -15.60
N ARG A 119 -0.23 -1.95 -14.47
CA ARG A 119 -0.90 -2.87 -13.55
C ARG A 119 -2.31 -2.36 -13.28
N THR A 120 -3.25 -3.27 -13.03
CA THR A 120 -4.62 -2.97 -12.59
C THR A 120 -4.78 -3.32 -11.11
N LEU A 121 -5.83 -2.79 -10.48
CA LEU A 121 -6.23 -3.25 -9.14
C LEU A 121 -6.63 -4.74 -9.21
N PRO A 122 -6.44 -5.50 -8.13
CA PRO A 122 -6.93 -6.87 -8.04
C PRO A 122 -8.46 -6.92 -8.14
N GLU A 123 -8.99 -7.72 -9.05
CA GLU A 123 -10.44 -7.90 -9.21
C GLU A 123 -10.88 -9.22 -8.57
N TYR A 124 -11.85 -9.15 -7.67
CA TYR A 124 -12.42 -10.32 -6.99
C TYR A 124 -13.94 -10.33 -7.11
N ASP A 125 -14.49 -11.50 -7.42
CA ASP A 125 -15.91 -11.79 -7.22
C ASP A 125 -16.07 -12.52 -5.87
N PHE A 126 -16.06 -11.75 -4.79
CA PHE A 126 -16.10 -12.30 -3.44
C PHE A 126 -17.37 -13.14 -3.21
N ALA A 127 -18.50 -12.76 -3.81
CA ALA A 127 -19.75 -13.48 -3.65
C ALA A 127 -19.69 -14.89 -4.26
N SER A 128 -19.04 -15.03 -5.42
CA SER A 128 -18.79 -16.35 -6.02
C SER A 128 -17.81 -17.20 -5.21
N ILE A 129 -16.90 -16.58 -4.46
CA ILE A 129 -15.86 -17.27 -3.69
C ILE A 129 -16.36 -17.68 -2.29
N LEU A 130 -17.06 -16.78 -1.59
CA LEU A 130 -17.42 -16.93 -0.18
C LEU A 130 -18.94 -17.04 0.07
N GLY A 131 -19.78 -16.75 -0.93
CA GLY A 131 -21.24 -16.75 -0.80
C GLY A 131 -21.81 -15.36 -0.46
N GLU A 132 -22.90 -15.30 0.30
CA GLU A 132 -23.48 -14.02 0.72
C GLU A 132 -22.54 -13.29 1.69
N LEU A 133 -22.24 -12.03 1.36
CA LEU A 133 -21.32 -11.18 2.11
C LEU A 133 -22.00 -9.87 2.55
N PRO A 134 -21.48 -9.21 3.60
CA PRO A 134 -21.93 -7.88 3.98
C PRO A 134 -21.77 -6.86 2.84
N GLU A 135 -22.59 -5.81 2.87
CA GLU A 135 -22.40 -4.65 2.01
C GLU A 135 -21.06 -3.97 2.35
N GLY A 136 -20.29 -3.60 1.32
CA GLY A 136 -18.98 -2.97 1.49
C GLY A 136 -17.83 -3.93 1.80
N TYR A 137 -18.00 -5.24 1.57
CA TYR A 137 -16.90 -6.21 1.72
C TYR A 137 -15.80 -5.95 0.68
N MET A 138 -14.58 -5.72 1.16
CA MET A 138 -13.43 -5.32 0.35
C MET A 138 -12.25 -6.29 0.49
N ILE A 139 -11.10 -5.94 -0.10
CA ILE A 139 -9.90 -6.76 -0.14
C ILE A 139 -9.31 -6.95 1.25
N HIS A 140 -9.40 -5.94 2.11
CA HIS A 140 -8.94 -6.02 3.48
C HIS A 140 -9.74 -7.05 4.29
N ASP A 141 -11.08 -7.05 4.17
CA ASP A 141 -11.93 -8.09 4.77
C ASP A 141 -11.61 -9.49 4.23
N PHE A 142 -11.26 -9.58 2.94
CA PHE A 142 -10.85 -10.84 2.33
C PHE A 142 -9.54 -11.35 2.91
N HIS A 143 -8.58 -10.47 3.13
CA HIS A 143 -7.32 -10.80 3.79
C HIS A 143 -7.54 -11.32 5.21
N ASP A 144 -8.37 -10.64 6.00
CA ASP A 144 -8.74 -11.08 7.36
C ASP A 144 -9.38 -12.48 7.37
N GLU A 145 -10.31 -12.75 6.46
CA GLU A 145 -10.95 -14.06 6.34
C GLU A 145 -9.93 -15.16 5.98
N LEU A 146 -8.99 -14.88 5.08
CA LEU A 146 -7.90 -15.80 4.75
C LEU A 146 -7.01 -16.07 5.96
N GLN A 147 -6.68 -15.04 6.72
CA GLN A 147 -5.87 -15.16 7.93
C GLN A 147 -6.58 -16.03 8.99
N VAL A 148 -7.84 -15.76 9.29
CA VAL A 148 -8.64 -16.56 10.25
C VAL A 148 -8.66 -18.04 9.86
N ARG A 149 -8.82 -18.36 8.58
CA ARG A 149 -8.79 -19.75 8.10
C ARG A 149 -7.44 -20.41 8.26
N LEU A 150 -6.35 -19.68 8.03
CA LEU A 150 -4.99 -20.18 8.17
C LEU A 150 -4.57 -20.33 9.65
N GLU A 151 -5.12 -19.52 10.54
CA GLU A 151 -4.97 -19.70 12.00
C GLU A 151 -5.65 -20.98 12.49
N GLN A 152 -6.81 -21.32 11.91
CA GLN A 152 -7.54 -22.55 12.22
C GLN A 152 -6.89 -23.79 11.60
N ASP A 153 -6.42 -23.68 10.36
CA ASP A 153 -5.71 -24.72 9.63
C ASP A 153 -4.62 -24.12 8.72
N ALA A 154 -3.39 -24.11 9.21
CA ALA A 154 -2.24 -23.60 8.47
C ALA A 154 -1.98 -24.34 7.14
N SER A 155 -2.51 -25.57 7.00
CA SER A 155 -2.40 -26.38 5.78
C SER A 155 -3.58 -26.21 4.82
N ASN A 156 -4.50 -25.29 5.11
CA ASN A 156 -5.63 -24.99 4.23
C ASN A 156 -5.12 -24.54 2.85
N ALA A 157 -5.21 -25.45 1.88
CA ALA A 157 -4.65 -25.26 0.55
C ALA A 157 -5.29 -24.07 -0.18
N TRP A 158 -6.61 -23.93 -0.07
CA TRP A 158 -7.34 -22.85 -0.73
C TRP A 158 -6.94 -21.48 -0.15
N ALA A 159 -6.90 -21.34 1.18
CA ALA A 159 -6.56 -20.07 1.81
C ALA A 159 -5.11 -19.65 1.53
N ASN A 160 -4.18 -20.60 1.49
CA ASN A 160 -2.80 -20.33 1.10
C ASN A 160 -2.68 -19.86 -0.35
N GLU A 161 -3.41 -20.50 -1.27
CA GLU A 161 -3.41 -20.16 -2.69
C GLU A 161 -3.99 -18.75 -2.92
N GLU A 162 -5.17 -18.45 -2.35
CA GLU A 162 -5.78 -17.13 -2.49
C GLU A 162 -4.94 -16.02 -1.85
N ARG A 163 -4.31 -16.28 -0.69
CA ARG A 163 -3.38 -15.33 -0.08
C ARG A 163 -2.18 -15.04 -0.98
N SER A 164 -1.56 -16.06 -1.56
CA SER A 164 -0.42 -15.88 -2.48
C SER A 164 -0.85 -15.08 -3.73
N ARG A 165 -2.05 -15.37 -4.28
CA ARG A 165 -2.61 -14.57 -5.39
C ARG A 165 -2.85 -13.12 -5.00
N LEU A 166 -3.48 -12.87 -3.85
CA LEU A 166 -3.71 -11.52 -3.34
C LEU A 166 -2.40 -10.76 -3.17
N TYR A 167 -1.45 -11.35 -2.45
CA TYR A 167 -0.13 -10.77 -2.16
C TYR A 167 0.61 -10.41 -3.44
N THR A 168 0.64 -11.32 -4.42
CA THR A 168 1.24 -11.04 -5.73
C THR A 168 0.56 -9.86 -6.43
N ALA A 169 -0.77 -9.80 -6.40
CA ALA A 169 -1.54 -8.75 -7.06
C ALA A 169 -1.27 -7.37 -6.44
N ILE A 170 -1.13 -7.30 -5.12
CA ILE A 170 -0.80 -6.06 -4.38
C ILE A 170 0.71 -5.83 -4.24
N GLY A 171 1.54 -6.59 -4.96
CA GLY A 171 2.95 -6.27 -5.16
C GLY A 171 3.94 -6.96 -4.24
N VAL A 172 3.52 -7.85 -3.34
CA VAL A 172 4.44 -8.70 -2.59
C VAL A 172 5.14 -9.63 -3.56
N GLN A 173 6.47 -9.58 -3.60
CA GLN A 173 7.26 -10.58 -4.32
C GLN A 173 7.68 -11.67 -3.35
N GLU A 174 7.35 -12.93 -3.65
CA GLU A 174 7.88 -14.05 -2.88
C GLU A 174 9.42 -14.03 -2.97
N ALA A 175 10.10 -14.06 -1.81
CA ALA A 175 11.54 -14.22 -1.77
C ALA A 175 11.91 -15.57 -2.42
N VAL A 176 12.64 -15.51 -3.54
CA VAL A 176 13.18 -16.68 -4.25
C VAL A 176 14.25 -17.38 -3.41
#